data_AF-A0A7Y2YK35-F1
#
_entry.id   AF-A0A7Y2YK35-F1
#
_cell.length_a   1.000
_cell.length_b   1.000
_cell.length_c   1.000
_cell.angle_alpha   90.00
_cell.angle_beta   90.00
_cell.angle_gamma   90.00
#
_symmetry.space_group_name_H-M   'P 1'
#
loop_
_entity.id
_entity.type
_entity.pdbx_description
1 polymer ?
#
loop_
_entity_poly.entity_id
_entity_poly.type
_entity_poly.pdbx_seq_one_letter_code
_entity_poly.pdbx_strand_id
1 'polypeptide(L)'
;MRKFASVLRVLQLSDCHVSAGADADYRGQSADRNLASLLPEIRRWQPDFILLTGDVSEDGSAAAYGRVFAKLNSTGAPVLALPGNHDEPAVMRRYFPQGPWDAPLVRNAKGWKLVLLNSTVPQEVSGRLSAESLERLDLALRQDSSKSALVALHHQPVPVQ
;
A
#
# COMPACT_ATOMS: atom_id res chain seq x y z
N MET A 1 -32.19 -8.53 -16.16
CA MET A 1 -30.94 -9.29 -15.88
C MET A 1 -30.15 -8.55 -14.81
N ARG A 2 -29.94 -9.15 -13.62
CA ARG A 2 -28.99 -8.60 -12.63
C ARG A 2 -27.58 -8.83 -13.18
N LYS A 3 -26.87 -7.77 -13.58
CA LYS A 3 -25.42 -7.84 -13.79
C LYS A 3 -24.81 -8.26 -12.45
N PHE A 4 -24.28 -9.48 -12.35
CA PHE A 4 -23.41 -9.83 -11.24
C PHE A 4 -22.24 -8.85 -11.28
N ALA A 5 -21.97 -8.15 -10.17
CA ALA A 5 -20.78 -7.33 -10.08
C ALA A 5 -19.56 -8.24 -10.27
N SER A 6 -18.67 -7.91 -11.19
CA SER A 6 -17.42 -8.64 -11.39
C SER A 6 -16.64 -8.70 -10.08
N VAL A 7 -16.03 -9.84 -9.75
CA VAL A 7 -15.20 -9.98 -8.53
C VAL A 7 -14.01 -9.03 -8.59
N LEU A 8 -13.79 -8.28 -7.51
CA LEU A 8 -12.58 -7.49 -7.30
C LEU A 8 -11.48 -8.40 -6.74
N ARG A 9 -10.32 -8.43 -7.39
CA ARG A 9 -9.12 -9.15 -6.94
C ARG A 9 -8.06 -8.17 -6.52
N VAL A 10 -7.73 -8.16 -5.24
CA VAL A 10 -6.71 -7.29 -4.66
C VAL A 10 -5.61 -8.14 -4.06
N LEU A 11 -4.36 -7.88 -4.44
CA LEU A 11 -3.19 -8.48 -3.80
C LEU A 11 -2.65 -7.49 -2.77
N GLN A 12 -2.63 -7.86 -1.50
CA GLN A 12 -1.99 -7.05 -0.47
C GLN A 12 -0.55 -7.52 -0.26
N LEU A 13 0.39 -6.60 -0.36
CA LEU A 13 1.78 -6.75 0.06
C LEU A 13 2.05 -5.72 1.16
N SER A 14 2.78 -6.12 2.19
CA SER A 14 3.14 -5.27 3.32
C SER A 14 4.56 -5.62 3.76
N ASP A 15 5.24 -4.69 4.44
CA ASP A 15 6.47 -4.98 5.18
C ASP A 15 7.56 -5.61 4.29
N CYS A 16 7.78 -4.98 3.13
CA CYS A 16 8.80 -5.43 2.18
C CYS A 16 10.21 -5.20 2.72
N HIS A 17 10.43 -4.11 3.47
CA HIS A 17 11.70 -3.77 4.12
C HIS A 17 12.92 -3.85 3.19
N VAL A 18 12.77 -3.37 1.95
CA VAL A 18 13.90 -3.31 1.00
C VAL A 18 14.81 -2.14 1.39
N SER A 19 16.11 -2.34 1.54
CA SER A 19 17.07 -1.26 1.85
C SER A 19 17.70 -0.65 0.59
N ALA A 20 18.61 0.32 0.69
CA ALA A 20 19.32 0.87 -0.45
C ALA A 20 20.25 -0.16 -1.13
N GLY A 21 20.91 -1.03 -0.35
CA GLY A 21 21.77 -2.10 -0.87
C GLY A 21 20.96 -3.31 -1.33
N ALA A 22 21.22 -3.80 -2.55
CA ALA A 22 20.51 -4.97 -3.07
C ALA A 22 20.82 -6.28 -2.29
N ASP A 23 22.01 -6.34 -1.71
CA ASP A 23 22.48 -7.46 -0.88
C ASP A 23 22.30 -7.22 0.62
N ALA A 24 21.57 -6.16 1.00
CA ALA A 24 21.28 -5.90 2.40
C ALA A 24 20.39 -7.01 2.99
N ASP A 25 20.80 -7.50 4.16
CA ASP A 25 20.03 -8.47 4.92
C ASP A 25 18.97 -7.75 5.77
N TYR A 26 17.76 -8.29 5.73
CA TYR A 26 16.68 -7.99 6.64
C TYR A 26 16.36 -9.27 7.43
N ARG A 27 16.67 -9.28 8.74
CA ARG A 27 16.47 -10.43 9.62
C ARG A 27 17.06 -11.75 9.07
N GLY A 28 18.27 -11.66 8.50
CA GLY A 28 18.99 -12.81 7.92
C GLY A 28 18.45 -13.30 6.58
N GLN A 29 17.61 -12.51 5.91
CA GLN A 29 17.06 -12.81 4.59
C GLN A 29 17.19 -11.61 3.65
N SER A 30 17.24 -11.86 2.35
CA SER A 30 17.19 -10.77 1.37
C SER A 30 15.75 -10.39 1.08
N ALA A 31 15.33 -9.24 1.62
CA ALA A 31 14.05 -8.59 1.31
C ALA A 31 13.84 -8.44 -0.22
N ASP A 32 14.90 -8.06 -0.93
CA ASP A 32 14.87 -7.86 -2.38
C ASP A 32 14.54 -9.17 -3.13
N ARG A 33 15.20 -10.29 -2.77
CA ARG A 33 14.93 -11.61 -3.35
C ARG A 33 13.56 -12.14 -2.96
N ASN A 34 13.13 -11.93 -1.71
CA ASN A 34 11.81 -12.36 -1.23
C ASN A 34 10.68 -11.66 -2.01
N LEU A 35 10.80 -10.35 -2.26
CA LEU A 35 9.83 -9.65 -3.11
C LEU A 35 9.88 -10.16 -4.56
N ALA A 36 11.08 -10.39 -5.10
CA ALA A 36 11.26 -10.89 -6.47
C ALA A 36 10.64 -12.28 -6.68
N SER A 37 10.68 -13.16 -5.68
CA SER A 37 10.13 -14.51 -5.78
C SER A 37 8.60 -14.53 -5.90
N LEU A 38 7.91 -13.44 -5.53
CA LEU A 38 6.45 -13.34 -5.66
C LEU A 38 6.01 -13.03 -7.10
N LEU A 39 6.86 -12.36 -7.89
CA LEU A 39 6.47 -11.80 -9.20
C LEU A 39 5.83 -12.79 -10.19
N PRO A 40 6.29 -14.06 -10.32
CA PRO A 40 5.64 -15.03 -11.20
C PRO A 40 4.18 -15.28 -10.82
N GLU A 41 3.88 -15.43 -9.53
CA GLU A 41 2.52 -15.67 -9.04
C GLU A 41 1.64 -14.43 -9.17
N ILE A 42 2.20 -13.22 -8.96
CA ILE A 42 1.46 -11.97 -9.19
C ILE A 42 1.01 -11.88 -10.66
N ARG A 43 1.92 -12.17 -11.61
CA ARG A 43 1.61 -12.15 -13.05
C ARG A 43 0.59 -13.20 -13.43
N ARG A 44 0.64 -14.38 -12.82
CA ARG A 44 -0.32 -15.46 -13.04
C ARG A 44 -1.71 -15.12 -12.48
N TRP A 45 -1.77 -14.53 -11.28
CA TRP A 45 -3.01 -14.22 -10.61
C TRP A 45 -3.73 -13.00 -11.20
N GLN A 46 -2.98 -12.06 -11.79
CA GLN A 46 -3.48 -10.84 -12.46
C GLN A 46 -4.43 -10.02 -11.56
N PRO A 47 -3.95 -9.49 -10.42
CA PRO A 47 -4.78 -8.64 -9.56
C PRO A 47 -5.30 -7.41 -10.31
N ASP A 48 -6.48 -6.93 -9.91
CA ASP A 48 -6.97 -5.62 -10.35
C ASP A 48 -6.12 -4.50 -9.74
N PHE A 49 -5.66 -4.70 -8.49
CA PHE A 49 -4.75 -3.79 -7.79
C PHE A 49 -3.78 -4.57 -6.90
N ILE A 50 -2.56 -4.05 -6.79
CA ILE A 50 -1.65 -4.35 -5.68
C ILE A 50 -1.84 -3.25 -4.64
N LEU A 51 -2.24 -3.62 -3.42
CA LEU A 51 -2.16 -2.74 -2.25
C LEU A 51 -0.81 -2.95 -1.57
N LEU A 52 -0.01 -1.89 -1.51
CA LEU A 52 1.28 -1.89 -0.83
C LEU A 52 1.13 -1.14 0.49
N THR A 53 0.97 -1.88 1.61
CA THR A 53 0.46 -1.37 2.89
C THR A 53 1.53 -0.96 3.90
N GLY A 54 2.58 -0.31 3.42
CA GLY A 54 3.62 0.29 4.26
C GLY A 54 4.82 -0.60 4.53
N ASP A 55 5.83 0.01 5.13
CA ASP A 55 7.17 -0.53 5.36
C ASP A 55 7.75 -1.14 4.09
N VAL A 56 7.71 -0.32 3.04
CA VAL A 56 8.21 -0.69 1.72
C VAL A 56 9.74 -0.67 1.71
N SER A 57 10.29 0.38 2.29
CA SER A 57 11.71 0.61 2.46
C SER A 57 12.10 0.43 3.92
N GLU A 58 13.23 -0.23 4.19
CA GLU A 58 13.81 -0.30 5.55
C GLU A 58 14.43 1.04 5.96
N ASP A 59 15.08 1.73 5.01
CA ASP A 59 15.92 2.92 5.24
C ASP A 59 15.38 4.21 4.58
N GLY A 60 14.12 4.21 4.17
CA GLY A 60 13.49 5.32 3.45
C GLY A 60 14.17 5.75 2.13
N SER A 61 15.06 4.94 1.55
CA SER A 61 15.92 5.39 0.45
C SER A 61 15.23 5.38 -0.92
N ALA A 62 15.59 6.34 -1.77
CA ALA A 62 15.15 6.38 -3.17
C ALA A 62 15.56 5.10 -3.95
N ALA A 63 16.71 4.52 -3.62
CA ALA A 63 17.20 3.29 -4.23
C ALA A 63 16.29 2.09 -3.91
N ALA A 64 15.84 1.97 -2.66
CA ALA A 64 14.89 0.95 -2.24
C ALA A 64 13.56 1.07 -3.02
N TYR A 65 12.93 2.25 -2.99
CA TYR A 65 11.66 2.47 -3.68
C TYR A 65 11.77 2.24 -5.19
N GLY A 66 12.86 2.68 -5.81
CA GLY A 66 13.10 2.46 -7.24
C GLY A 66 13.12 0.97 -7.60
N ARG A 67 13.73 0.14 -6.75
CA ARG A 67 13.76 -1.32 -6.97
C ARG A 67 12.41 -1.98 -6.72
N VAL A 68 11.69 -1.60 -5.66
CA VAL A 68 10.33 -2.11 -5.42
C VAL A 68 9.42 -1.72 -6.59
N PHE A 69 9.46 -0.45 -7.00
CA PHE A 69 8.70 0.07 -8.14
C PHE A 69 8.98 -0.71 -9.42
N ALA A 70 10.26 -0.89 -9.78
CA ALA A 70 10.63 -1.64 -10.99
C ALA A 70 10.08 -3.08 -10.96
N LYS A 71 10.19 -3.76 -9.82
CA LYS A 71 9.66 -5.13 -9.64
C LYS A 71 8.14 -5.16 -9.81
N LEU A 72 7.40 -4.34 -9.06
CA LEU A 72 5.94 -4.35 -9.08
C LEU A 72 5.37 -3.86 -10.43
N ASN A 73 5.97 -2.82 -11.02
CA ASN A 73 5.57 -2.32 -12.33
C ASN A 73 5.72 -3.38 -13.44
N SER A 74 6.72 -4.27 -13.32
CA SER A 74 6.91 -5.40 -14.26
C SER A 74 5.78 -6.45 -14.23
N THR A 75 4.85 -6.36 -13.28
CA THR A 75 3.68 -7.26 -13.22
C THR A 75 2.50 -6.76 -14.05
N GLY A 76 2.51 -5.48 -14.45
CA GLY A 76 1.41 -4.82 -15.17
C GLY A 76 0.20 -4.46 -14.29
N ALA A 77 0.17 -4.86 -13.02
CA ALA A 77 -0.90 -4.53 -12.11
C ALA A 77 -0.71 -3.11 -11.53
N PRO A 78 -1.77 -2.27 -11.49
CA PRO A 78 -1.72 -0.97 -10.83
C PRO A 78 -1.42 -1.11 -9.33
N VAL A 79 -0.48 -0.32 -8.82
CA VAL A 79 -0.13 -0.27 -7.39
C VAL A 79 -0.81 0.91 -6.72
N LEU A 80 -1.54 0.67 -5.64
CA LEU A 80 -1.97 1.69 -4.68
C LEU A 80 -1.14 1.50 -3.41
N ALA A 81 -0.39 2.52 -3.02
CA ALA A 81 0.57 2.41 -1.94
C ALA A 81 0.26 3.38 -0.79
N LEU A 82 0.55 2.96 0.44
CA LEU A 82 0.56 3.82 1.62
C LEU A 82 1.87 3.60 2.39
N PRO A 83 2.38 4.60 3.10
CA PRO A 83 3.63 4.48 3.84
C PRO A 83 3.42 3.77 5.19
N GLY A 84 4.45 3.07 5.65
CA GLY A 84 4.63 2.62 7.03
C GLY A 84 5.65 3.48 7.78
N ASN A 85 5.96 3.14 9.02
CA ASN A 85 6.83 3.97 9.85
C ASN A 85 8.30 3.98 9.42
N HIS A 86 8.75 2.97 8.64
CA HIS A 86 10.10 2.98 8.05
C HIS A 86 10.18 3.76 6.73
N ASP A 87 9.03 4.11 6.16
CA ASP A 87 8.98 4.84 4.90
C ASP A 87 9.18 6.35 5.10
N GLU A 88 9.64 7.00 4.04
CA GLU A 88 9.76 8.44 3.88
C GLU A 88 8.73 8.88 2.81
N PRO A 89 7.54 9.35 3.22
CA PRO A 89 6.45 9.65 2.29
C PRO A 89 6.83 10.60 1.15
N ALA A 90 7.71 11.58 1.42
CA ALA A 90 8.13 12.57 0.42
C ALA A 90 8.99 11.96 -0.71
N VAL A 91 9.70 10.87 -0.41
CA VAL A 91 10.50 10.12 -1.39
C VAL A 91 9.62 9.03 -2.03
N MET A 92 8.87 8.28 -1.23
CA MET A 92 8.01 7.19 -1.68
C MET A 92 6.99 7.64 -2.75
N ARG A 93 6.35 8.81 -2.57
CA ARG A 93 5.36 9.37 -3.52
C ARG A 93 5.90 9.60 -4.93
N ARG A 94 7.23 9.72 -5.09
CA ARG A 94 7.88 9.93 -6.40
C ARG A 94 7.86 8.65 -7.24
N TYR A 95 7.80 7.50 -6.59
CA TYR A 95 7.77 6.18 -7.22
C TYR A 95 6.35 5.62 -7.28
N PHE A 96 5.56 5.85 -6.24
CA PHE A 96 4.17 5.41 -6.17
C PHE A 96 3.25 6.64 -6.12
N PRO A 97 2.75 7.16 -7.24
CA PRO A 97 1.92 8.37 -7.21
C PRO A 97 0.52 8.13 -6.66
N GLN A 98 0.03 6.88 -6.69
CA GLN A 98 -1.32 6.53 -6.21
C GLN A 98 -1.28 6.13 -4.73
N GLY A 99 -1.30 7.11 -3.84
CA GLY A 99 -1.29 6.89 -2.40
C GLY A 99 -1.86 8.07 -1.61
N PRO A 100 -2.01 7.91 -0.29
CA PRO A 100 -2.61 8.92 0.58
C PRO A 100 -1.60 10.00 1.01
N TRP A 101 -1.06 10.74 0.05
CA TRP A 101 0.06 11.68 0.31
C TRP A 101 -0.37 12.94 1.05
N ASP A 102 -1.39 13.61 0.53
CA ASP A 102 -1.90 14.87 1.09
C ASP A 102 -3.32 14.69 1.68
N ALA A 103 -3.98 13.58 1.36
CA ALA A 103 -5.34 13.22 1.77
C ALA A 103 -5.56 11.71 1.61
N PRO A 104 -6.62 11.13 2.20
CA PRO A 104 -6.99 9.74 1.92
C PRO A 104 -7.14 9.50 0.41
N LEU A 105 -6.54 8.41 -0.09
CA LEU A 105 -6.76 7.98 -1.46
C LEU A 105 -8.06 7.18 -1.52
N VAL A 106 -9.00 7.61 -2.37
CA VAL A 106 -10.25 6.90 -2.62
C VAL A 106 -10.27 6.32 -4.03
N ARG A 107 -10.50 5.00 -4.14
CA ARG A 107 -10.58 4.29 -5.43
C ARG A 107 -11.84 3.42 -5.47
N ASN A 108 -12.73 3.71 -6.42
CA ASN A 108 -13.89 2.88 -6.71
C ASN A 108 -13.56 1.83 -7.78
N ALA A 109 -13.90 0.57 -7.53
CA ALA A 109 -13.74 -0.50 -8.51
C ALA A 109 -14.71 -1.65 -8.22
N LYS A 110 -15.44 -2.11 -9.24
CA LYS A 110 -16.23 -3.34 -9.19
C LYS A 110 -17.20 -3.43 -7.98
N GLY A 111 -17.79 -2.30 -7.58
CA GLY A 111 -18.73 -2.22 -6.45
C GLY A 111 -18.08 -2.06 -5.07
N TRP A 112 -16.75 -1.96 -5.02
CA TRP A 112 -15.97 -1.65 -3.83
C TRP A 112 -15.44 -0.23 -3.86
N LYS A 113 -15.32 0.35 -2.67
CA LYS A 113 -14.55 1.57 -2.43
C LYS A 113 -13.32 1.23 -1.58
N LEU A 114 -12.14 1.44 -2.12
CA LEU A 114 -10.88 1.29 -1.41
C LEU A 114 -10.49 2.67 -0.90
N VAL A 115 -10.25 2.78 0.40
CA VAL A 115 -9.78 4.01 1.05
C VAL A 115 -8.45 3.71 1.73
N LEU A 116 -7.37 4.31 1.23
CA LEU A 116 -6.06 4.20 1.85
C LEU A 116 -5.81 5.44 2.71
N LEU A 117 -5.22 5.23 3.88
CA LEU A 117 -4.93 6.26 4.87
C LEU A 117 -3.44 6.26 5.17
N ASN A 118 -2.89 7.45 5.39
CA ASN A 118 -1.54 7.60 5.93
C ASN A 118 -1.64 7.74 7.45
N SER A 119 -1.11 6.76 8.19
CA SER A 119 -1.04 6.79 9.65
C SER A 119 0.35 7.08 10.20
N THR A 120 1.34 7.40 9.36
CA THR A 120 2.71 7.67 9.81
C THR A 120 2.77 8.95 10.63
N VAL A 121 3.54 8.91 11.71
CA VAL A 121 3.94 10.10 12.47
C VAL A 121 5.45 10.27 12.31
N PRO A 122 5.95 11.46 11.94
CA PRO A 122 7.38 11.67 11.74
C PRO A 122 8.19 11.20 12.96
N GLN A 123 9.18 10.33 12.72
CA GLN A 123 10.10 9.79 13.74
C GLN A 123 9.46 8.91 14.82
N GLU A 124 8.21 8.48 14.65
CA GLU A 124 7.57 7.54 15.56
C GLU A 124 7.27 6.20 14.87
N VAL A 125 7.38 5.12 15.65
CA VAL A 125 6.87 3.80 15.28
C VAL A 125 5.35 3.71 15.49
N SER A 126 4.77 4.67 16.21
CA SER A 126 3.35 4.72 16.50
C SER A 126 2.55 5.30 15.33
N GLY A 127 1.31 4.85 15.20
CA GLY A 127 0.39 5.34 14.18
C GLY A 127 -0.61 6.35 14.73
N ARG A 128 -0.89 7.40 13.95
CA ARG A 128 -1.97 8.34 14.26
C ARG A 128 -2.68 8.82 13.00
N LEU A 129 -4.01 8.95 13.10
CA LEU A 129 -4.82 9.66 12.12
C LEU A 129 -5.26 10.99 12.70
N SER A 130 -5.14 12.07 11.93
CA SER A 130 -5.67 13.38 12.32
C SER A 130 -7.20 13.37 12.31
N ALA A 131 -7.82 14.28 13.07
CA ALA A 131 -9.27 14.48 13.03
C ALA A 131 -9.75 14.76 11.59
N GLU A 132 -9.01 15.60 10.84
CA GLU A 132 -9.28 15.86 9.43
C GLU A 132 -9.24 14.59 8.57
N SER A 133 -8.25 13.72 8.77
CA SER A 133 -8.19 12.44 8.03
C SER A 133 -9.38 11.54 8.34
N LEU A 134 -9.86 11.54 9.59
CA LEU A 134 -11.04 10.77 10.00
C LEU A 134 -12.33 11.37 9.44
N GLU A 135 -12.47 12.69 9.41
CA GLU A 135 -13.61 13.38 8.78
C GLU A 135 -13.67 13.09 7.28
N ARG A 136 -12.51 13.14 6.60
CA ARG A 136 -12.41 12.79 5.17
C ARG A 136 -12.74 11.32 4.92
N LEU A 137 -12.34 10.42 5.83
CA LEU A 137 -12.73 9.00 5.76
C LEU A 137 -14.25 8.84 5.91
N ASP A 138 -14.86 9.46 6.92
CA ASP A 138 -16.31 9.40 7.15
C ASP A 138 -17.08 9.93 5.94
N LEU A 139 -16.65 11.07 5.38
CA LEU A 139 -17.21 11.62 4.15
C LEU A 139 -17.09 10.65 2.97
N ALA A 140 -15.89 10.10 2.76
CA ALA A 140 -15.64 9.14 1.68
C ALA A 140 -16.50 7.89 1.83
N LEU A 141 -16.78 7.42 3.04
CA LEU A 141 -17.61 6.24 3.28
C LEU A 141 -19.12 6.52 3.12
N ARG A 142 -19.59 7.72 3.47
CA ARG A 142 -21.00 8.12 3.32
C ARG A 142 -21.42 8.43 1.89
N GLN A 143 -20.51 9.01 1.12
CA GLN A 143 -20.77 9.32 -0.29
C GLN A 143 -20.74 8.02 -1.09
N ASP A 144 -21.57 7.87 -2.13
CA ASP A 144 -21.51 6.79 -3.14
C ASP A 144 -22.34 5.50 -2.91
N SER A 145 -22.65 4.85 -4.02
CA SER A 145 -23.50 3.66 -4.19
C SER A 145 -22.75 2.31 -4.08
N SER A 146 -21.44 2.36 -3.82
CA SER A 146 -20.61 1.17 -3.64
C SER A 146 -21.15 0.32 -2.49
N LYS A 147 -21.22 -1.00 -2.71
CA LYS A 147 -21.84 -1.93 -1.75
C LYS A 147 -20.94 -2.25 -0.57
N SER A 148 -19.64 -2.08 -0.73
CA SER A 148 -18.63 -2.49 0.24
C SER A 148 -17.46 -1.52 0.24
N ALA A 149 -16.80 -1.40 1.39
CA ALA A 149 -15.62 -0.57 1.56
C ALA A 149 -14.46 -1.41 2.12
N LEU A 150 -13.25 -1.14 1.62
CA LEU A 150 -11.99 -1.64 2.16
C LEU A 150 -11.22 -0.41 2.63
N VAL A 151 -10.90 -0.36 3.92
CA VAL A 151 -10.05 0.69 4.50
C VAL A 151 -8.69 0.08 4.80
N ALA A 152 -7.63 0.70 4.31
CA ALA A 152 -6.26 0.24 4.50
C ALA A 152 -5.39 1.32 5.13
N LEU A 153 -4.56 0.90 6.08
CA LEU A 153 -3.57 1.68 6.80
C LEU A 153 -2.49 0.72 7.30
N HIS A 154 -1.30 1.25 7.58
CA HIS A 154 -0.18 0.44 8.08
C HIS A 154 -0.39 0.03 9.55
N HIS A 155 -0.49 1.03 10.44
CA HIS A 155 -0.72 0.80 11.87
C HIS A 155 -2.15 0.31 12.15
N GLN A 156 -2.29 -0.97 12.49
CA GLN A 156 -3.58 -1.64 12.64
C GLN A 156 -4.30 -1.17 13.93
N PRO A 157 -5.62 -0.84 13.88
CA PRO A 157 -6.37 -0.37 15.05
C PRO A 157 -6.86 -1.55 15.92
N VAL A 158 -5.99 -2.53 16.15
CA VAL A 158 -6.22 -3.69 17.00
C VAL A 158 -5.02 -3.86 17.93
N PRO A 159 -5.18 -4.49 19.10
CA PRO A 159 -4.04 -4.81 19.95
C PRO A 159 -3.01 -5.63 19.18
N VAL A 160 -1.77 -5.14 19.15
CA VAL A 160 -0.61 -5.86 18.63
C VAL A 160 0.15 -6.48 19.80
N GLN A 161 0.65 -7.70 19.62
CA GLN A 161 1.38 -8.47 20.64
C GLN A 161 2.90 -8.29 20.48
#